data_AF-A0A6B3GZ93-F1
#
_entry.id   AF-A0A6B3GZ93-F1
#
_cell.length_a   1.000
_cell.length_b   1.000
_cell.length_c   1.000
_cell.angle_alpha   90.00
_cell.angle_beta   90.00
_cell.angle_gamma   90.00
#
_symmetry.space_group_name_H-M   'P 1'
#
loop_
_entity.id
_entity.type
_entity.pdbx_description
1 polymer ?
#
loop_
_entity_poly.entity_id
_entity_poly.type
_entity_poly.pdbx_seq_one_letter_code
_entity_poly.pdbx_strand_id
1 'polypeptide(L)'
;GVFTDADIATLGDYFGAALSALAALEEGGHTPSDFPLVPLTRADVEDLDSAELSDILPLTPLQEGLYFHSVFDDDATGSYVEQQLLTLEGEVDAERLAAAATRLLTLYPNLAARFTALADGRVVSVVESGTRAP
;
A
#
# COMPACT_ATOMS: atom_id res chain seq x y z
N GLY A 1 16.13 -46.05 9.12
CA GLY A 1 16.46 -44.61 9.06
C GLY A 1 16.32 -44.01 10.44
N VAL A 2 16.66 -42.73 10.62
CA VAL A 2 16.47 -42.00 11.90
C VAL A 2 14.98 -41.84 12.25
N PHE A 3 14.09 -41.96 11.27
CA PHE A 3 12.63 -41.99 11.44
C PHE A 3 12.03 -43.28 10.91
N THR A 4 10.98 -43.75 11.60
CA THR A 4 10.10 -44.82 11.15
C THR A 4 8.96 -44.27 10.27
N ASP A 5 8.27 -45.14 9.54
CA ASP A 5 7.10 -44.74 8.75
C ASP A 5 5.99 -44.15 9.62
N ALA A 6 5.86 -44.63 10.88
CA ALA A 6 4.93 -44.08 11.86
C ALA A 6 5.32 -42.66 12.31
N ASP A 7 6.63 -42.39 12.48
CA ASP A 7 7.11 -41.04 12.80
C ASP A 7 6.84 -40.07 11.64
N ILE A 8 7.05 -40.53 10.40
CA ILE A 8 6.78 -39.73 9.20
C ILE A 8 5.28 -39.43 9.08
N ALA A 9 4.41 -40.43 9.30
CA ALA A 9 2.96 -40.24 9.28
C ALA A 9 2.52 -39.23 10.35
N THR A 10 3.04 -39.35 11.58
CA THR A 10 2.73 -38.46 12.69
C THR A 10 3.17 -37.01 12.41
N LEU A 11 4.37 -36.82 11.84
CA LEU A 11 4.83 -35.49 11.43
C LEU A 11 3.96 -34.91 10.30
N GLY A 12 3.53 -35.74 9.36
CA GLY A 12 2.60 -35.36 8.30
C GLY A 12 1.26 -34.87 8.86
N ASP A 13 0.70 -35.59 9.83
CA ASP A 13 -0.54 -35.23 10.50
C ASP A 13 -0.41 -33.88 11.25
N TYR A 14 0.68 -33.68 12.01
CA TYR A 14 0.93 -32.42 12.69
C TYR A 14 1.14 -31.26 11.72
N PHE A 15 1.86 -31.47 10.63
CA PHE A 15 2.07 -30.44 9.61
C PHE A 15 0.74 -30.07 8.92
N GLY A 16 -0.08 -31.05 8.57
CA GLY A 16 -1.41 -30.83 8.00
C GLY A 16 -2.35 -30.08 8.96
N ALA A 17 -2.33 -30.43 10.25
CA ALA A 17 -3.09 -29.73 11.28
C ALA A 17 -2.61 -28.27 11.44
N ALA A 18 -1.30 -28.03 11.47
CA ALA A 18 -0.74 -26.68 11.57
C ALA A 18 -1.09 -25.82 10.35
N LEU A 19 -0.98 -26.36 9.13
CA LEU A 19 -1.36 -25.65 7.91
C LEU A 19 -2.86 -25.34 7.87
N SER A 20 -3.71 -26.28 8.32
CA SER A 20 -5.16 -26.05 8.40
C SER A 20 -5.51 -24.95 9.41
N ALA A 21 -4.80 -24.91 10.54
CA ALA A 21 -4.97 -23.84 11.52
C ALA A 21 -4.53 -22.48 10.98
N LEU A 22 -3.41 -22.42 10.25
CA LEU A 22 -2.95 -21.18 9.59
C LEU A 22 -3.92 -20.72 8.50
N ALA A 23 -4.45 -21.64 7.69
CA ALA A 23 -5.41 -21.31 6.63
C ALA A 23 -6.78 -20.87 7.16
N ALA A 24 -7.10 -21.17 8.41
CA ALA A 24 -8.32 -20.73 9.08
C ALA A 24 -8.16 -19.35 9.76
N LEU A 25 -6.97 -18.75 9.74
CA LEU A 25 -6.79 -17.37 10.20
C LEU A 25 -7.47 -16.42 9.22
N GLU A 26 -8.49 -15.69 9.70
CA GLU A 26 -9.20 -14.67 8.91
C GLU A 26 -8.46 -13.32 8.93
N GLU A 27 -7.50 -13.16 9.83
CA GLU A 27 -6.70 -11.96 10.02
C GLU A 27 -5.21 -12.32 9.92
N GLY A 28 -4.51 -11.64 9.02
CA GLY A 28 -3.06 -11.70 8.86
C GLY A 28 -2.55 -10.36 8.38
N GLY A 29 -1.44 -9.91 8.96
CA GLY A 29 -0.76 -8.69 8.50
C GLY A 29 0.08 -8.95 7.26
N HIS A 30 0.45 -7.87 6.58
CA HIS A 30 1.36 -7.97 5.45
C HIS A 30 2.77 -8.34 5.92
N THR A 31 3.57 -8.89 5.00
CA THR A 31 4.96 -9.26 5.23
C THR A 31 5.86 -8.62 4.17
N PRO A 32 7.18 -8.50 4.42
CA PRO A 32 8.10 -7.96 3.41
C PRO A 32 8.07 -8.68 2.06
N SER A 33 7.73 -9.98 2.04
CA SER A 33 7.62 -10.75 0.81
C SER A 33 6.44 -10.33 -0.09
N ASP A 34 5.46 -9.63 0.46
CA ASP A 34 4.29 -9.14 -0.30
C ASP A 34 4.66 -7.91 -1.15
N PHE A 35 5.76 -7.22 -0.83
CA PHE A 35 6.21 -6.00 -1.50
C PHE A 35 7.65 -6.12 -2.06
N PRO A 36 7.88 -6.99 -3.07
CA PRO A 36 9.22 -7.36 -3.51
C PRO A 36 9.99 -6.23 -4.23
N LEU A 37 9.33 -5.13 -4.57
CA LEU A 37 9.92 -4.00 -5.29
C LEU A 37 10.73 -3.06 -4.41
N VAL A 38 10.57 -3.17 -3.08
CA VAL A 38 11.33 -2.41 -2.10
C VAL A 38 11.93 -3.39 -1.10
N PRO A 39 13.24 -3.33 -0.79
CA PRO A 39 13.80 -4.15 0.28
C PRO A 39 13.32 -3.59 1.62
N LEU A 40 12.25 -4.15 2.16
CA LEU A 40 11.63 -3.75 3.43
C LEU A 40 12.06 -4.68 4.57
N THR A 41 12.21 -4.12 5.76
CA THR A 41 12.26 -4.91 7.00
C THR A 41 10.84 -5.26 7.46
N ARG A 42 10.70 -6.22 8.37
CA ARG A 42 9.40 -6.50 9.00
C ARG A 42 8.84 -5.27 9.73
N ALA A 43 9.71 -4.51 10.41
CA ALA A 43 9.29 -3.29 11.12
C ALA A 43 8.74 -2.23 10.15
N ASP A 44 9.38 -2.04 8.99
CA ASP A 44 8.87 -1.10 7.97
C ASP A 44 7.46 -1.46 7.50
N VAL A 45 7.18 -2.76 7.33
CA VAL A 45 5.83 -3.22 6.95
C VAL A 45 4.84 -3.03 8.08
N GLU A 46 5.20 -3.41 9.31
CA GLU A 46 4.34 -3.23 10.50
C GLU A 46 3.97 -1.76 10.74
N ASP A 47 4.89 -0.82 10.51
CA ASP A 47 4.64 0.62 10.66
C ASP A 47 3.68 1.18 9.59
N LEU A 48 3.61 0.53 8.43
CA LEU A 48 2.78 0.94 7.30
C LEU A 48 1.49 0.11 7.16
N ASP A 49 1.36 -0.97 7.92
CA ASP A 49 0.32 -1.99 7.73
C ASP A 49 -1.08 -1.43 8.03
N SER A 50 -2.03 -1.80 7.18
CA SER A 50 -3.45 -1.52 7.36
C SER A 50 -4.28 -2.50 6.56
N ALA A 51 -5.58 -2.60 6.87
CA ALA A 51 -6.50 -3.43 6.10
C ALA A 51 -6.66 -2.92 4.66
N GLU A 52 -6.42 -1.62 4.44
CA GLU A 52 -6.50 -0.96 3.16
C GLU A 52 -5.17 -0.98 2.38
N LEU A 53 -4.04 -1.35 3.01
CA LEU A 53 -2.74 -1.37 2.35
C LEU A 53 -2.78 -2.33 1.15
N SER A 54 -2.47 -1.79 -0.03
CA SER A 54 -2.50 -2.53 -1.28
C SER A 54 -1.10 -2.76 -1.85
N ASP A 55 -0.20 -1.78 -1.74
CA ASP A 55 1.16 -1.90 -2.28
C ASP A 55 2.13 -0.90 -1.63
N ILE A 56 3.41 -1.23 -1.66
CA ILE A 56 4.53 -0.36 -1.28
C ILE A 56 5.53 -0.35 -2.43
N LEU A 57 5.64 0.81 -3.09
CA LEU A 57 6.39 0.98 -4.32
C LEU A 57 7.61 1.89 -4.11
N PRO A 58 8.73 1.65 -4.84
CA PRO A 58 9.81 2.63 -4.90
C PRO A 58 9.34 3.88 -5.64
N LEU A 59 9.90 5.03 -5.27
CA LEU A 59 9.69 6.26 -6.05
C LEU A 59 10.48 6.18 -7.36
N THR A 60 9.94 6.80 -8.40
CA THR A 60 10.71 7.14 -9.59
C THR A 60 11.71 8.27 -9.27
N PRO A 61 12.83 8.41 -10.02
CA PRO A 61 13.81 9.47 -9.78
C PRO A 61 13.21 10.89 -9.77
N LEU A 62 12.17 11.14 -10.57
CA LEU A 62 11.46 12.43 -10.56
C LEU A 62 10.67 12.62 -9.26
N GLN A 63 9.97 11.59 -8.78
CA GLN A 63 9.22 11.66 -7.53
C GLN A 63 10.14 11.86 -6.33
N GLU A 64 11.32 11.23 -6.30
CA GLU A 64 12.32 11.46 -5.26
C GLU A 64 12.75 12.94 -5.20
N GLY A 65 13.07 13.52 -6.37
CA GLY A 65 13.44 14.93 -6.47
C GLY A 65 12.32 15.88 -6.03
N LEU A 66 11.09 15.62 -6.46
CA LEU A 66 9.92 16.40 -6.05
C LEU A 66 9.65 16.32 -4.55
N TYR A 67 9.73 15.11 -3.97
CA TYR A 67 9.57 14.91 -2.54
C TYR A 67 10.62 15.69 -1.75
N PHE A 68 11.89 15.59 -2.15
CA PHE A 68 12.98 16.32 -1.51
C PHE A 68 12.73 17.84 -1.51
N HIS A 69 12.40 18.43 -2.66
CA HIS A 69 12.10 19.86 -2.71
C HIS A 69 10.88 20.22 -1.85
N SER A 70 9.81 19.42 -1.87
CA SER A 70 8.59 19.72 -1.11
C SER A 70 8.77 19.67 0.42
N VAL A 71 9.74 18.90 0.92
CA VAL A 71 9.95 18.69 2.37
C VAL A 71 11.05 19.59 2.94
N PHE A 72 12.08 19.92 2.15
CA PHE A 72 13.29 20.60 2.64
C PHE A 72 13.44 22.05 2.18
N ASP A 73 12.65 22.49 1.21
CA ASP A 73 12.66 23.87 0.74
C ASP A 73 11.35 24.54 1.20
N ASP A 74 11.43 25.32 2.28
CA ASP A 74 10.28 26.02 2.86
C ASP A 74 9.60 26.94 1.81
N ASP A 75 10.39 27.49 0.87
CA ASP A 75 9.91 28.33 -0.23
C ASP A 75 9.28 27.51 -1.37
N ALA A 76 9.49 26.19 -1.41
CA ALA A 76 8.87 25.27 -2.37
C ALA A 76 7.49 24.75 -1.93
N THR A 77 7.02 25.12 -0.74
CA THR A 77 5.69 24.75 -0.26
C THR A 77 4.61 25.26 -1.22
N GLY A 78 3.96 24.33 -1.93
CA GLY A 78 2.94 24.64 -2.95
C GLY A 78 3.48 24.86 -4.37
N SER A 79 4.80 24.89 -4.59
CA SER A 79 5.40 25.09 -5.92
C SER A 79 5.11 23.95 -6.91
N TYR A 80 4.76 22.77 -6.39
CA TYR A 80 4.37 21.60 -7.19
C TYR A 80 2.87 21.29 -7.09
N VAL A 81 2.07 22.22 -6.58
CA VAL A 81 0.61 22.08 -6.54
C VAL A 81 0.04 22.74 -7.79
N GLU A 82 -0.45 21.90 -8.71
CA GLU A 82 -1.17 22.36 -9.89
C GLU A 82 -2.67 22.40 -9.60
N GLN A 83 -3.28 23.57 -9.77
CA GLN A 83 -4.73 23.75 -9.59
C GLN A 83 -5.41 23.93 -10.96
N GLN A 84 -6.29 23.01 -11.30
CA GLN A 84 -7.14 23.10 -12.49
C GLN A 84 -8.57 23.48 -12.08
N LEU A 85 -9.11 24.56 -12.66
CA LEU A 85 -10.50 24.94 -12.49
C LEU A 85 -11.31 24.48 -13.69
N LEU A 86 -12.37 23.71 -13.43
CA LEU A 86 -13.31 23.26 -14.45
C LEU A 86 -14.67 23.90 -14.20
N THR A 87 -15.21 24.58 -15.21
CA THR A 87 -16.58 25.11 -15.19
C THR A 87 -17.50 24.08 -15.82
N LEU A 88 -18.49 23.61 -15.06
CA LEU A 88 -19.56 22.75 -15.55
C LEU A 88 -20.78 23.61 -15.87
N GLU A 89 -21.33 23.45 -17.07
CA GLU A 89 -22.55 24.14 -17.49
C GLU A 89 -23.78 23.25 -17.30
N GLY A 90 -24.86 23.82 -16.76
CA GLY A 90 -26.13 23.13 -16.52
C GLY A 90 -26.28 22.57 -15.09
N GLU A 91 -27.21 21.64 -14.93
CA GLU A 91 -27.46 20.97 -13.64
C GLU A 91 -26.35 19.93 -13.37
N VAL A 92 -25.72 20.04 -12.19
CA VAL A 92 -24.67 19.12 -11.73
C VAL A 92 -25.22 18.22 -10.64
N ASP A 93 -25.16 16.92 -10.88
CA ASP A 93 -25.42 15.90 -9.87
C ASP A 93 -24.12 15.65 -9.08
N ALA A 94 -24.08 16.15 -7.85
CA ALA A 94 -22.91 16.06 -6.97
C ALA A 94 -22.61 14.61 -6.55
N GLU A 95 -23.63 13.79 -6.32
CA GLU A 95 -23.44 12.38 -5.94
C GLU A 95 -22.84 11.58 -7.10
N ARG A 96 -23.34 11.85 -8.32
CA ARG A 96 -22.79 11.23 -9.53
C ARG A 96 -21.35 11.66 -9.79
N LEU A 97 -21.02 12.93 -9.54
CA LEU A 97 -19.65 13.44 -9.68
C LEU A 97 -18.70 12.79 -8.65
N ALA A 98 -19.11 12.72 -7.38
CA ALA A 98 -18.34 12.06 -6.33
C ALA A 98 -18.13 10.57 -6.59
N ALA A 99 -19.17 9.87 -7.10
CA ALA A 99 -19.06 8.47 -7.50
C ALA A 99 -18.09 8.29 -8.68
N ALA A 100 -18.11 9.19 -9.67
CA ALA A 100 -17.18 9.17 -10.79
C ALA A 100 -15.73 9.43 -10.34
N ALA A 101 -15.51 10.41 -9.45
CA ALA A 101 -14.20 10.70 -8.88
C ALA A 101 -13.67 9.53 -8.03
N THR A 102 -14.51 8.91 -7.20
CA THR A 102 -14.15 7.70 -6.44
C THR A 102 -13.74 6.57 -7.39
N ARG A 103 -14.47 6.39 -8.49
CA ARG A 103 -14.12 5.39 -9.51
C ARG A 103 -12.78 5.69 -10.19
N LEU A 104 -12.43 6.96 -10.38
CA LEU A 104 -11.09 7.32 -10.88
C LEU A 104 -10.00 6.91 -9.90
N LEU A 105 -10.17 7.16 -8.59
CA LEU A 105 -9.19 6.73 -7.58
C LEU A 105 -9.05 5.21 -7.54
N THR A 106 -10.14 4.46 -7.72
CA THR A 106 -10.09 2.99 -7.80
C THR A 106 -9.35 2.50 -9.07
N LEU A 107 -9.52 3.19 -10.21
CA LEU A 107 -8.86 2.81 -11.47
C LEU A 107 -7.40 3.24 -11.54
N TYR A 108 -7.06 4.33 -10.84
CA TYR A 108 -5.73 4.93 -10.83
C TYR A 108 -5.26 5.13 -9.37
N PRO A 109 -4.83 4.05 -8.69
CA PRO A 109 -4.46 4.11 -7.27
C PRO A 109 -3.33 5.09 -6.96
N ASN A 110 -2.50 5.41 -7.96
CA ASN A 110 -1.44 6.42 -7.88
C ASN A 110 -1.97 7.83 -7.59
N LEU A 111 -3.25 8.12 -7.84
CA LEU A 111 -3.89 9.39 -7.49
C LEU A 111 -4.19 9.51 -5.98
N ALA A 112 -4.23 8.39 -5.28
CA ALA A 112 -4.47 8.30 -3.84
C ALA A 112 -3.21 7.90 -3.04
N ALA A 113 -2.05 7.81 -3.71
CA ALA A 113 -0.82 7.35 -3.08
C ALA A 113 -0.31 8.35 -2.03
N ARG A 114 0.22 7.81 -0.93
CA ARG A 114 0.91 8.56 0.12
C ARG A 114 2.41 8.33 0.04
N PHE A 115 3.21 9.39 0.15
CA PHE A 115 4.67 9.28 0.19
C PHE A 115 5.16 9.30 1.63
N THR A 116 5.93 8.28 2.03
CA THR A 116 6.34 8.08 3.43
C THR A 116 7.82 7.77 3.53
N ALA A 117 8.52 8.43 4.45
CA ALA A 117 9.91 8.11 4.78
C ALA A 117 9.96 6.89 5.71
N LEU A 118 10.80 5.91 5.36
CA LEU A 118 11.14 4.76 6.19
C LEU A 118 12.19 5.14 7.23
N ALA A 119 12.44 4.25 8.19
CA ALA A 119 13.40 4.46 9.27
C ALA A 119 14.84 4.67 8.79
N ASP A 120 15.20 4.12 7.62
CA ASP A 120 16.52 4.30 7.00
C ASP A 120 16.62 5.51 6.06
N GLY A 121 15.57 6.32 5.98
CA GLY A 121 15.51 7.55 5.20
C GLY A 121 15.10 7.38 3.73
N ARG A 122 14.93 6.13 3.23
CA ARG A 122 14.30 5.93 1.92
C ARG A 122 12.85 6.39 1.97
N VAL A 123 12.35 6.88 0.84
CA VAL A 123 10.94 7.27 0.71
C VAL A 123 10.25 6.26 -0.19
N VAL A 124 9.05 5.86 0.19
CA VAL A 124 8.21 4.90 -0.55
C VAL A 124 6.84 5.49 -0.86
N SER A 125 6.23 4.97 -1.92
CA SER A 125 4.85 5.25 -2.29
C SER A 125 3.97 4.16 -1.70
N VAL A 126 3.14 4.52 -0.75
CA VAL A 126 2.14 3.66 -0.11
C VAL A 126 0.83 3.80 -0.87
N VAL A 127 0.29 2.69 -1.36
CA VAL A 127 -0.97 2.65 -2.10
C VAL A 127 -2.01 1.96 -1.24
N GLU A 128 -3.14 2.62 -1.04
CA GLU A 128 -4.27 2.10 -0.27
C GLU A 128 -5.47 1.85 -1.18
N SER A 129 -6.23 0.81 -0.88
CA SER A 129 -7.50 0.49 -1.50
C SER A 129 -8.65 1.22 -0.82
N GLY A 130 -9.75 1.42 -1.56
CA GLY A 130 -11.00 1.91 -0.98
C GLY A 130 -11.05 3.42 -0.71
N THR A 131 -10.06 4.20 -1.14
CA THR A 131 -10.10 5.67 -1.08
C THR A 131 -11.32 6.22 -1.82
N ARG A 132 -12.03 7.14 -1.17
CA ARG A 132 -13.21 7.81 -1.73
C ARG A 132 -12.92 9.29 -1.97
N ALA A 133 -13.54 9.82 -3.01
CA ALA A 133 -13.56 11.26 -3.20
C ALA A 133 -14.32 11.92 -2.02
N PRO A 134 -13.89 13.12 -1.61
CA PRO A 134 -14.57 13.90 -0.57
C PRO A 134 -16.00 14.30 -0.97
#